data_AF-A0A409XS69-F1
#
_entry.id   AF-A0A409XS69-F1
#
_cell.length_a   1.000
_cell.length_b   1.000
_cell.length_c   1.000
_cell.angle_alpha   90.00
_cell.angle_beta   90.00
_cell.angle_gamma   90.00
#
_symmetry.space_group_name_H-M   'P 1'
#
loop_
_entity.id
_entity.type
_entity.pdbx_description
1 polymer ?
#
loop_
_entity_poly.entity_id
_entity_poly.type
_entity_poly.pdbx_seq_one_letter_code
_entity_poly.pdbx_strand_id
1 'polypeptide(L)'
;MLTISLEVPGLAEKHPSVLVVAVTRAQALFIIVSDPQVLSLDPLWRSFLNYIYLQGGWTGPDITWDPNIPVDEAGGYDKDVRQIATLDMNEFARRMEDLALADVDEDLDANVDRPWRDVE
;
A
#
# COMPACT_ATOMS: atom_id res chain seq x y z
N MET A 1 -18.43 -45.92 15.91
CA MET A 1 -17.92 -44.68 16.52
C MET A 1 -18.09 -43.59 15.47
N LEU A 2 -19.12 -42.76 15.61
CA LEU A 2 -19.53 -41.76 14.61
C LEU A 2 -18.62 -40.54 14.67
N THR A 3 -17.94 -40.21 13.57
CA THR A 3 -17.27 -38.92 13.40
C THR A 3 -18.26 -37.99 12.71
N ILE A 4 -18.62 -36.91 13.38
CA ILE A 4 -19.63 -35.96 12.93
C ILE A 4 -18.94 -35.01 11.95
N SER A 5 -19.24 -35.13 10.65
CA SER A 5 -18.93 -34.10 9.66
C SER A 5 -19.80 -32.88 9.94
N LEU A 6 -19.18 -31.79 10.38
CA LEU A 6 -19.78 -30.46 10.37
C LEU A 6 -19.25 -29.73 9.12
N GLU A 7 -19.94 -29.88 8.00
CA GLU A 7 -19.87 -28.91 6.92
C GLU A 7 -20.60 -27.65 7.38
N VAL A 8 -19.85 -26.60 7.69
CA VAL A 8 -20.39 -25.26 7.94
C VAL A 8 -20.39 -24.52 6.59
N PRO A 9 -21.55 -24.33 5.94
CA PRO A 9 -21.61 -23.65 4.65
C PRO A 9 -21.57 -22.14 4.90
N GLY A 10 -20.50 -21.48 4.48
CA GLY A 10 -20.41 -20.01 4.52
C GLY A 10 -19.09 -19.41 4.99
N LEU A 11 -18.12 -20.22 5.42
CA LEU A 11 -16.78 -19.71 5.67
C LEU A 11 -16.05 -19.66 4.33
N ALA A 12 -16.04 -18.50 3.68
CA ALA A 12 -15.00 -18.18 2.71
C ALA A 12 -13.68 -18.24 3.47
N GLU A 13 -13.07 -19.42 3.54
CA GLU A 13 -11.77 -19.65 4.15
C GLU A 13 -10.75 -18.80 3.39
N LYS A 14 -10.46 -17.62 3.95
CA LYS A 14 -9.28 -16.84 3.59
C LYS A 14 -8.08 -17.69 3.98
N HIS A 15 -7.62 -18.56 3.09
CA HIS A 15 -6.55 -19.51 3.37
C HIS A 15 -5.27 -18.77 3.85
N PRO A 16 -4.92 -18.80 5.14
CA PRO A 16 -3.80 -18.04 5.69
C PRO A 16 -2.48 -18.82 5.55
N SER A 17 -2.37 -19.68 4.53
CA SER A 17 -1.43 -20.79 4.56
C SER A 17 -0.05 -20.45 4.01
N VAL A 18 0.11 -19.41 3.18
CA VAL A 18 1.43 -19.11 2.60
C VAL A 18 2.43 -18.59 3.64
N LEU A 19 2.00 -17.71 4.55
CA LEU A 19 2.87 -17.17 5.60
C LEU A 19 3.24 -18.27 6.60
N VAL A 20 2.25 -19.00 7.12
CA VAL A 20 2.49 -20.06 8.11
C VAL A 20 3.37 -21.18 7.53
N VAL A 21 3.17 -21.56 6.27
CA VAL A 21 4.01 -22.56 5.58
C VAL A 21 5.42 -22.03 5.35
N ALA A 22 5.58 -20.77 4.95
CA ALA A 22 6.90 -20.17 4.74
C ALA A 22 7.69 -20.09 6.06
N VAL A 23 7.05 -19.63 7.14
CA VAL A 23 7.66 -19.51 8.47
C VAL A 23 8.09 -20.88 9.02
N THR A 24 7.26 -21.91 8.87
CA THR A 24 7.54 -23.25 9.42
C THR A 24 8.51 -24.09 8.58
N ARG A 25 8.74 -23.73 7.31
CA ARG A 25 9.75 -24.38 6.46
C ARG A 25 11.14 -23.76 6.58
N ALA A 26 11.27 -22.56 7.13
CA ALA A 26 12.57 -21.94 7.33
C ALA A 26 13.36 -22.68 8.43
N GLN A 27 14.50 -23.25 8.07
CA GLN A 27 15.33 -24.03 9.01
C GLN A 27 16.40 -23.20 9.73
N ALA A 28 16.82 -22.06 9.16
CA ALA A 28 17.95 -21.28 9.67
C ALA A 28 17.74 -19.77 9.59
N LEU A 29 17.10 -19.26 8.53
CA LEU A 29 16.89 -17.83 8.32
C LEU A 29 15.66 -17.60 7.42
N PHE A 30 14.86 -16.60 7.77
CA PHE A 30 13.71 -16.15 6.99
C PHE A 30 13.85 -14.65 6.73
N ILE A 31 14.03 -14.26 5.47
CA ILE A 31 14.17 -12.86 5.04
C ILE A 31 12.98 -12.52 4.16
N ILE A 32 12.35 -11.38 4.44
CA ILE A 32 11.25 -10.83 3.63
C ILE A 32 11.77 -9.62 2.88
N VAL A 33 11.58 -9.60 1.57
CA VAL A 33 11.91 -8.46 0.70
C VAL A 33 10.62 -8.03 0.01
N SER A 34 10.04 -6.91 0.45
CA SER A 34 8.79 -6.35 -0.07
C SER A 34 8.67 -4.87 0.29
N ASP A 35 7.75 -4.16 -0.37
CA ASP A 35 7.25 -2.88 0.11
C ASP A 35 6.44 -3.08 1.40
N PRO A 36 6.86 -2.48 2.53
CA PRO A 36 6.18 -2.63 3.81
C PRO A 36 4.82 -1.93 3.87
N GLN A 37 4.61 -0.88 3.06
CA GLN A 37 3.32 -0.18 3.02
C GLN A 37 2.24 -1.10 2.46
N VAL A 38 2.52 -1.76 1.34
CA VAL A 38 1.60 -2.72 0.70
C VAL A 38 1.37 -3.94 1.59
N LEU A 39 2.44 -4.46 2.20
CA LEU A 39 2.36 -5.66 3.02
C LEU A 39 1.60 -5.43 4.33
N SER A 40 1.63 -4.22 4.88
CA SER A 40 0.90 -3.85 6.10
C SER A 40 -0.62 -3.75 5.93
N LEU A 41 -1.14 -3.81 4.70
CA LEU A 41 -2.59 -3.80 4.43
C LEU A 41 -3.27 -5.09 4.92
N ASP A 42 -2.56 -6.22 4.94
CA ASP A 42 -3.06 -7.45 5.53
C ASP A 42 -2.78 -7.45 7.06
N PRO A 43 -3.80 -7.60 7.90
CA PRO A 43 -3.65 -7.62 9.36
C PRO A 43 -2.63 -8.64 9.88
N LEU A 44 -2.54 -9.82 9.24
CA LEU A 44 -1.62 -10.88 9.64
C LEU A 44 -0.16 -10.50 9.33
N TRP A 45 0.07 -9.89 8.18
CA TRP A 45 1.40 -9.41 7.83
C TRP A 45 1.81 -8.22 8.68
N ARG A 46 0.87 -7.29 8.95
CA ARG A 46 1.12 -6.13 9.80
C ARG A 46 1.55 -6.51 11.22
N SER A 47 0.87 -7.48 11.84
CA SER A 47 1.25 -7.97 13.17
C SER A 47 2.64 -8.60 13.18
N PHE A 48 2.99 -9.33 12.11
CA PHE A 48 4.32 -9.92 11.96
C PHE A 48 5.42 -8.85 11.74
N LEU A 49 5.15 -7.82 10.92
CA LEU A 49 6.08 -6.71 10.71
C LEU A 49 6.31 -5.92 12.01
N ASN A 50 5.27 -5.67 12.80
CA ASN A 50 5.41 -5.03 14.13
C ASN A 50 6.33 -5.85 15.04
N TYR A 51 6.16 -7.18 15.05
CA TYR A 51 7.04 -8.07 15.82
C TYR A 51 8.51 -7.93 15.38
N ILE A 52 8.79 -7.99 14.08
CA ILE A 52 10.16 -7.86 13.56
C ILE A 52 10.76 -6.49 13.91
N TYR A 53 9.99 -5.42 13.75
CA TYR A 53 10.43 -4.05 14.02
C TYR A 53 10.79 -3.85 15.49
N LEU A 54 9.92 -4.31 16.41
CA LEU A 54 10.16 -4.21 17.86
C LEU A 54 11.32 -5.08 18.34
N GLN A 55 11.61 -6.19 17.66
CA GLN A 55 12.78 -7.04 17.95
C GLN A 55 14.08 -6.53 17.30
N GLY A 56 14.05 -5.40 16.59
CA GLY A 56 15.24 -4.82 15.93
C GLY A 56 15.71 -5.59 14.70
N GLY A 57 14.88 -6.47 14.13
CA GLY A 57 15.18 -7.24 12.92
C GLY A 57 14.88 -6.48 11.62
N TRP A 58 14.46 -5.22 11.71
CA TRP A 58 14.11 -4.39 10.56
C TRP A 58 15.35 -3.78 9.91
N THR A 59 15.35 -3.73 8.58
CA THR A 59 16.35 -3.00 7.81
C THR A 59 15.66 -2.39 6.60
N GLY A 60 15.72 -1.06 6.48
CA GLY A 60 15.04 -0.33 5.41
C GLY A 60 14.45 1.01 5.89
N PRO A 61 13.53 1.59 5.10
CA PRO A 61 12.83 2.83 5.45
C PRO A 61 12.06 2.69 6.77
N ASP A 62 11.89 3.80 7.49
CA ASP A 62 11.07 3.83 8.71
C ASP A 62 9.61 3.49 8.40
N ILE A 63 8.96 2.82 9.35
CA ILE A 63 7.54 2.50 9.25
C ILE A 63 6.70 3.76 9.42
N THR A 64 5.63 3.88 8.64
CA THR A 64 4.70 5.03 8.67
C THR A 64 3.60 4.88 9.71
N TRP A 65 3.57 3.76 10.43
CA TRP A 65 2.57 3.44 11.44
C TRP A 65 3.21 3.15 12.80
N ASP A 66 2.44 3.30 13.87
CA ASP A 66 2.89 2.95 15.22
C ASP A 66 2.86 1.43 15.42
N PRO A 67 4.01 0.78 15.72
CA PRO A 67 4.09 -0.66 15.91
C PRO A 67 3.53 -1.14 17.25
N ASN A 68 3.31 -0.24 18.22
CA ASN A 68 2.77 -0.60 19.55
C ASN A 68 1.24 -0.68 19.57
N ILE A 69 0.57 -0.14 18.56
CA ILE A 69 -0.89 -0.18 18.47
C ILE A 69 -1.32 -1.58 18.02
N PRO A 70 -2.26 -2.23 18.74
CA PRO A 70 -2.76 -3.54 18.35
C PRO A 70 -3.44 -3.47 16.98
N VAL A 71 -3.16 -4.47 16.14
CA VAL A 71 -3.73 -4.57 14.80
C VAL A 71 -5.14 -5.14 14.89
N ASP A 72 -6.11 -4.48 14.27
CA ASP A 72 -7.47 -5.00 14.15
C ASP A 72 -7.51 -6.18 13.16
N GLU A 73 -7.79 -7.37 13.68
CA GLU A 73 -7.89 -8.62 12.91
C GLU A 73 -9.08 -8.64 11.95
N ALA A 74 -10.12 -7.83 12.21
CA ALA A 74 -11.29 -7.73 11.34
C ALA A 74 -10.99 -7.04 10.00
N GLY A 75 -9.81 -6.40 9.89
CA GLY A 75 -9.41 -5.62 8.72
C GLY A 75 -10.07 -4.26 8.70
N GLY A 76 -9.28 -3.23 8.42
CA GLY A 76 -9.74 -1.83 8.46
C GLY A 76 -8.66 -0.85 8.05
N TYR A 77 -7.40 -1.21 8.31
CA TYR A 77 -6.24 -0.39 7.97
C TYR A 77 -6.16 -0.01 6.48
N ASP A 78 -6.55 -0.90 5.56
CA ASP A 78 -6.62 -0.59 4.13
C ASP A 78 -7.58 0.58 3.81
N LYS A 79 -8.68 0.74 4.58
CA LYS A 79 -9.60 1.88 4.39
C LYS A 79 -8.95 3.19 4.82
N ASP A 80 -8.23 3.16 5.94
CA ASP A 80 -7.55 4.35 6.48
C ASP A 80 -6.38 4.76 5.57
N VAL A 81 -5.58 3.81 5.10
CA VAL A 81 -4.47 4.07 4.16
C VAL A 81 -4.98 4.59 2.83
N ARG A 82 -6.04 4.01 2.26
CA ARG A 82 -6.65 4.52 1.03
C ARG A 82 -7.21 5.92 1.22
N GLN A 83 -7.81 6.22 2.37
CA GLN A 83 -8.31 7.56 2.67
C GLN A 83 -7.15 8.56 2.73
N ILE A 84 -6.05 8.22 3.42
CA ILE A 84 -4.84 9.05 3.48
C ILE A 84 -4.26 9.28 2.08
N ALA A 85 -4.11 8.23 1.27
CA ALA A 85 -3.59 8.35 -0.10
C ALA A 85 -4.51 9.19 -1.01
N THR A 86 -5.83 9.10 -0.82
CA THR A 86 -6.79 9.93 -1.58
C THR A 86 -6.69 11.40 -1.17
N LEU A 87 -6.49 11.69 0.11
CA LEU A 87 -6.29 13.05 0.61
C LEU A 87 -5.02 13.67 0.05
N ASP A 88 -3.92 12.91 0.02
CA ASP A 88 -2.64 13.34 -0.55
C ASP A 88 -2.73 13.64 -2.06
N MET A 89 -3.38 12.76 -2.84
CA MET A 89 -3.63 13.00 -4.27
C MET A 89 -4.44 14.28 -4.53
N ASN A 90 -5.45 14.55 -3.72
CA ASN A 90 -6.26 15.77 -3.84
C ASN A 90 -5.45 17.04 -3.50
N GLU A 91 -4.52 16.95 -2.56
CA GLU A 91 -3.62 18.05 -2.21
C GLU A 91 -2.59 18.31 -3.32
N PHE A 92 -2.01 17.25 -3.88
CA PHE A 92 -1.10 17.34 -5.03
C PHE A 92 -1.80 17.92 -6.26
N ALA A 93 -3.02 17.45 -6.57
CA ALA A 93 -3.82 17.96 -7.69
C ALA A 93 -4.07 19.47 -7.58
N ARG A 94 -4.40 19.96 -6.38
CA ARG A 94 -4.57 21.40 -6.13
C ARG A 94 -3.29 22.21 -6.34
N ARG A 95 -2.14 21.69 -5.92
CA ARG A 95 -0.84 22.36 -6.17
C ARG A 95 -0.51 22.42 -7.66
N MET A 96 -0.82 21.36 -8.41
CA MET A 96 -0.59 21.32 -9.85
C MET A 96 -1.55 22.25 -10.62
N GLU A 97 -2.80 22.37 -10.18
CA GLU A 97 -3.75 23.36 -10.72
C GLU A 97 -3.25 24.80 -10.53
N ASP A 98 -2.72 25.13 -9.35
CA ASP A 98 -2.22 26.47 -9.05
C ASP A 98 -0.99 26.84 -9.90
N LEU A 99 -0.08 25.88 -10.09
CA LEU A 99 1.07 26.02 -10.99
C LEU A 99 0.66 26.15 -12.46
N ALA A 100 -0.28 25.33 -12.93
CA ALA A 100 -0.76 25.40 -14.30
C ALA A 100 -1.50 26.72 -14.58
N LEU A 101 -2.28 27.24 -13.63
CA LEU A 101 -2.93 28.54 -13.76
C LEU A 101 -1.92 29.70 -13.80
N ALA A 102 -0.82 29.60 -13.05
CA ALA A 102 0.26 30.59 -13.11
C ALA A 102 1.04 30.56 -14.44
N ASP A 103 1.22 29.38 -15.04
CA ASP A 103 1.90 29.17 -16.32
C ASP A 103 1.07 29.67 -17.52
N VAL A 104 -0.25 29.50 -17.46
CA VAL A 104 -1.17 29.92 -18.53
C VAL A 104 -1.24 31.45 -18.68
N ASP A 105 -0.94 32.24 -17.65
CA ASP A 105 -0.93 33.71 -17.74
C ASP A 105 0.30 34.26 -18.50
N GLU A 106 1.41 33.50 -18.60
CA GLU A 106 2.60 33.90 -19.36
C GLU A 106 2.57 33.48 -20.84
N ASP A 107 1.82 32.41 -21.19
CA ASP A 107 1.93 31.75 -22.51
C ASP A 107 0.84 32.13 -23.56
N LEU A 108 -0.10 33.01 -23.22
CA LEU A 108 -1.18 33.41 -24.15
C LEU A 108 -0.69 34.13 -25.42
N ASP A 109 0.56 34.61 -25.45
CA ASP A 109 1.15 35.33 -26.60
C ASP A 109 1.97 34.44 -27.56
N ALA A 110 2.24 33.18 -27.23
CA ALA A 110 3.17 32.34 -28.00
C ALA A 110 2.50 31.38 -29.00
N ASN A 111 1.22 31.06 -28.85
CA ASN A 111 0.53 30.05 -29.65
C ASN A 111 -0.18 30.62 -30.91
N VAL A 112 0.57 31.34 -31.76
CA VAL A 112 0.10 31.69 -33.10
C VAL A 112 0.59 30.62 -34.09
N ASP A 113 -0.33 29.78 -34.54
CA ASP A 113 -0.08 28.74 -35.54
C ASP A 113 0.36 29.40 -36.87
N ARG A 114 1.65 29.27 -37.22
CA ARG A 114 2.19 29.87 -38.45
C ARG A 114 2.03 28.87 -39.60
N PRO A 115 1.39 29.26 -40.71
CA PRO A 115 1.23 28.36 -41.84
C PRO A 115 2.59 28.04 -42.46
N TRP A 116 2.84 26.74 -42.64
CA TRP A 116 4.03 26.20 -43.27
C TRP A 116 4.23 26.81 -44.67
N ARG A 117 5.45 27.24 -44.96
CA ARG A 117 5.80 27.89 -46.23
C ARG A 117 6.68 26.94 -47.02
N ASP A 118 6.11 26.37 -48.08
CA ASP A 118 6.89 25.60 -49.06
C ASP A 118 7.85 26.55 -49.78
N VAL A 119 9.14 26.21 -49.74
CA VAL A 119 10.21 26.91 -50.45
C VAL A 119 10.52 26.12 -51.73
N GLU A 120 10.10 26.68 -52.86
CA GLU A 120 10.66 26.42 -54.19
C GLU A 120 11.20 27.73 -54.79
#